data_AF-A0A3C0SVF0-F1
#
_entry.id   AF-A0A3C0SVF0-F1
#
_cell.length_a   1.000
_cell.length_b   1.000
_cell.length_c   1.000
_cell.angle_alpha   90.00
_cell.angle_beta   90.00
_cell.angle_gamma   90.00
#
_symmetry.space_group_name_H-M   'P 1'
#
loop_
_entity.id
_entity.type
_entity.pdbx_description
1 polymer ?
#
loop_
_entity_poly.entity_id
_entity_poly.type
_entity_poly.pdbx_seq_one_letter_code
_entity_poly.pdbx_strand_id
1 'polypeptide(L)'
;MNTKKLFKLISEIKNLNVSAMTAKDFLLSWEETDDEIAAVLKTADALRLLRDEDISPKIFDSGLAVSIFRDNSTRTRFSYASAANMLGLAVQELDEKKSQIAHGETVRETANMISFLSDFIGIRDDMFIGEGHKYMLEV
;
A
#
# COMPACT_ATOMS: atom_id res chain seq x y z
N MET A 1 -11.50 23.48 10.98
CA MET A 1 -10.48 22.58 11.56
C MET A 1 -11.00 21.86 12.80
N ASN A 2 -11.46 20.62 12.64
CA ASN A 2 -11.77 19.72 13.75
C ASN A 2 -10.49 19.20 14.45
N THR A 3 -9.64 20.13 14.88
CA THR A 3 -8.35 19.89 15.54
C THR A 3 -8.50 18.98 16.74
N LYS A 4 -9.55 19.16 17.54
CA LYS A 4 -9.83 18.32 18.71
C LYS A 4 -9.99 16.83 18.33
N LYS A 5 -10.71 16.53 17.25
CA LYS A 5 -10.87 15.14 16.77
C LYS A 5 -9.56 14.59 16.22
N LEU A 6 -8.80 15.38 15.47
CA LEU A 6 -7.48 14.96 14.96
C LEU A 6 -6.50 14.67 16.11
N PHE A 7 -6.39 15.56 17.10
CA PHE A 7 -5.52 15.33 18.27
C PHE A 7 -5.95 14.13 19.09
N LYS A 8 -7.27 13.87 19.19
CA LYS A 8 -7.79 12.66 19.81
C LYS A 8 -7.32 11.41 19.06
N LEU A 9 -7.46 11.35 17.74
CA LEU A 9 -6.98 10.23 16.93
C LEU A 9 -5.47 10.02 17.08
N ILE A 10 -4.67 11.10 17.03
CA ILE A 10 -3.21 11.03 17.23
C ILE A 10 -2.86 10.45 18.61
N SER A 11 -3.55 10.90 19.66
CA SER A 11 -3.34 10.38 21.01
C SER A 11 -3.69 8.89 21.10
N GLU A 12 -4.80 8.49 20.49
CA GLU A 12 -5.22 7.09 20.46
C GLU A 12 -4.23 6.20 19.69
N ILE A 13 -3.75 6.64 18.52
CA ILE A 13 -2.76 5.89 17.72
C ILE A 13 -1.45 5.71 18.50
N LYS A 14 -0.99 6.74 19.22
CA LYS A 14 0.24 6.68 20.04
C LYS A 14 0.20 5.61 21.15
N ASN A 15 -0.99 5.19 21.56
CA ASN A 15 -1.16 4.19 22.62
C ASN A 15 -1.32 2.76 22.08
N LEU A 16 -1.34 2.58 20.75
CA LEU A 16 -1.43 1.25 20.12
C LEU A 16 -0.02 0.68 19.90
N ASN A 17 0.12 -0.63 20.08
CA ASN A 17 1.38 -1.30 19.75
C ASN A 17 1.45 -1.62 18.25
N VAL A 18 2.21 -0.80 17.51
CA VAL A 18 2.40 -0.92 16.04
C VAL A 18 3.85 -1.15 15.65
N SER A 19 4.70 -1.56 16.61
CA SER A 19 6.15 -1.68 16.40
C SER A 19 6.53 -2.66 15.30
N ALA A 20 5.72 -3.71 15.09
CA ALA A 20 5.95 -4.72 14.06
C ALA A 20 5.49 -4.31 12.65
N MET A 21 4.76 -3.19 12.49
CA MET A 21 4.23 -2.78 11.18
C MET A 21 5.26 -2.08 10.28
N THR A 22 6.34 -1.58 10.84
CA THR A 22 7.33 -0.82 10.06
C THR A 22 8.12 -1.78 9.18
N ALA A 23 8.12 -1.55 7.86
CA ALA A 23 8.76 -2.42 6.87
C ALA A 23 8.24 -3.87 6.88
N LYS A 24 6.98 -4.07 7.28
CA LYS A 24 6.26 -5.35 7.22
C LYS A 24 5.21 -5.28 6.11
N ASP A 25 5.05 -6.38 5.39
CA ASP A 25 3.99 -6.53 4.39
C ASP A 25 2.62 -6.71 5.03
N PHE A 26 1.59 -6.13 4.43
CA PHE A 26 0.20 -6.32 4.84
C PHE A 26 -0.49 -7.30 3.89
N LEU A 27 -0.36 -8.60 4.17
CA LEU A 27 -0.91 -9.66 3.32
C LEU A 27 -2.29 -10.12 3.79
N LEU A 28 -2.39 -10.55 5.05
CA LEU A 28 -3.60 -11.18 5.59
C LEU A 28 -3.98 -10.52 6.93
N SER A 29 -5.22 -10.06 7.07
CA SER A 29 -5.64 -9.30 8.26
C SER A 29 -5.60 -10.10 9.56
N TRP A 30 -5.61 -11.44 9.50
CA TRP A 30 -5.49 -12.31 10.68
C TRP A 30 -4.04 -12.57 11.11
N GLU A 31 -3.07 -12.09 10.33
CA GLU A 31 -1.64 -12.05 10.72
C GLU A 31 -1.29 -10.72 11.42
N GLU A 32 -2.26 -9.82 11.51
CA GLU A 32 -2.17 -8.56 12.24
C GLU A 32 -2.87 -8.68 13.59
N THR A 33 -2.33 -7.97 14.58
CA THR A 33 -2.93 -7.82 15.89
C THR A 33 -4.10 -6.82 15.84
N ASP A 34 -4.99 -6.88 16.84
CA ASP A 34 -6.09 -5.93 16.98
C ASP A 34 -5.61 -4.47 17.05
N ASP A 35 -4.46 -4.23 17.68
CA ASP A 35 -3.83 -2.91 17.77
C ASP A 35 -3.37 -2.40 16.40
N GLU A 36 -2.77 -3.26 15.57
CA GLU A 36 -2.33 -2.94 14.21
C GLU A 36 -3.53 -2.61 13.30
N ILE A 37 -4.58 -3.43 13.34
CA ILE A 37 -5.83 -3.17 12.61
C ILE A 37 -6.47 -1.86 13.08
N ALA A 38 -6.54 -1.63 14.39
CA ALA A 38 -7.05 -0.39 14.94
C ALA A 38 -6.22 0.83 14.49
N ALA A 39 -4.91 0.70 14.37
CA ALA A 39 -4.03 1.76 13.91
C ALA A 39 -4.28 2.10 12.43
N VAL A 40 -4.48 1.10 11.56
CA VAL A 40 -4.84 1.32 10.15
C VAL A 40 -6.13 2.14 10.04
N LEU A 41 -7.19 1.72 10.75
CA LEU A 41 -8.49 2.38 10.70
C LEU A 41 -8.44 3.82 11.24
N LYS A 42 -7.76 4.04 12.36
CA LYS A 42 -7.62 5.38 12.95
C LYS A 42 -6.75 6.30 12.09
N THR A 43 -5.72 5.76 11.46
CA THR A 43 -4.87 6.52 10.52
C THR A 43 -5.67 6.92 9.29
N ALA A 44 -6.50 6.02 8.73
CA ALA A 44 -7.39 6.35 7.62
C ALA A 44 -8.38 7.48 7.99
N ASP A 45 -8.94 7.43 9.21
CA ASP A 45 -9.79 8.51 9.73
C ASP A 45 -9.05 9.85 9.87
N ALA A 46 -7.81 9.82 10.34
CA ALA A 46 -6.98 11.02 10.46
C ALA A 46 -6.65 11.63 9.09
N LEU A 47 -6.26 10.80 8.11
CA LEU A 47 -5.97 11.24 6.74
C LEU A 47 -7.20 11.83 6.06
N ARG A 48 -8.39 11.25 6.27
CA ARG A 48 -9.66 11.81 5.81
C ARG A 48 -9.90 13.20 6.39
N LEU A 49 -9.72 13.39 7.70
CA LEU A 49 -9.90 14.69 8.33
C LEU A 49 -8.93 15.75 7.80
N LEU A 50 -7.67 15.38 7.51
CA LEU A 50 -6.71 16.28 6.89
C LEU A 50 -7.21 16.72 5.51
N ARG A 51 -7.70 15.78 4.70
CA ARG A 51 -8.21 16.08 3.36
C ARG A 51 -9.48 16.94 3.39
N ASP A 52 -10.40 16.68 4.32
CA ASP A 52 -11.63 17.48 4.50
C ASP A 52 -11.34 18.94 4.87
N GLU A 53 -10.17 19.20 5.46
CA GLU A 53 -9.69 20.52 5.88
C GLU A 53 -8.68 21.13 4.89
N ASP A 54 -8.54 20.55 3.70
CA ASP A 54 -7.62 20.96 2.63
C ASP A 54 -6.13 20.98 3.04
N ILE A 55 -5.75 20.11 3.97
CA ILE A 55 -4.38 19.93 4.42
C ILE A 55 -3.75 18.74 3.68
N SER A 56 -2.67 18.99 2.96
CA SER A 56 -1.92 17.93 2.27
C SER A 56 -1.22 17.02 3.29
N PRO A 57 -1.48 15.70 3.28
CA PRO A 57 -0.78 14.73 4.11
C PRO A 57 0.47 14.16 3.41
N LYS A 58 1.04 14.88 2.44
CA LYS A 58 2.21 14.42 1.69
C LYS A 58 3.38 14.20 2.64
N ILE A 59 4.01 13.02 2.56
CA ILE A 59 5.19 12.64 3.35
C ILE A 59 6.37 12.23 2.48
N PHE A 60 6.16 11.98 1.19
CA PHE A 60 7.21 11.70 0.20
C PHE A 60 7.38 12.88 -0.74
N ASP A 61 8.63 13.34 -0.91
CA ASP A 61 9.00 14.37 -1.89
C ASP A 61 9.26 13.75 -3.28
N SER A 62 9.80 12.52 -3.29
CA SER A 62 9.95 11.67 -4.46
C SER A 62 9.84 10.20 -4.03
N GLY A 63 9.56 9.31 -4.98
CA GLY A 63 9.39 7.87 -4.72
C GLY A 63 8.39 7.23 -5.68
N LEU A 64 8.47 5.90 -5.82
CA LEU A 64 7.56 5.13 -6.68
C LEU A 64 6.67 4.19 -5.86
N ALA A 65 5.39 4.16 -6.22
CA ALA A 65 4.42 3.15 -5.82
C ALA A 65 4.13 2.24 -7.02
N VAL A 66 4.71 1.04 -7.03
CA VAL A 66 4.55 0.09 -8.13
C VAL A 66 3.21 -0.62 -7.99
N SER A 67 2.49 -0.75 -9.11
CA SER A 67 1.17 -1.35 -9.16
C SER A 67 1.20 -2.58 -10.07
N ILE A 68 0.99 -3.76 -9.50
CA ILE A 68 0.98 -5.05 -10.20
C ILE A 68 -0.44 -5.62 -10.17
N PHE A 69 -1.13 -5.59 -11.31
CA PHE A 69 -2.49 -6.09 -11.43
C PHE A 69 -2.57 -7.19 -12.49
N ARG A 70 -2.76 -8.43 -12.04
CA ARG A 70 -2.86 -9.62 -12.92
C ARG A 70 -4.28 -9.87 -13.42
N ASP A 71 -5.28 -9.32 -12.71
CA ASP A 71 -6.68 -9.25 -13.14
C ASP A 71 -7.16 -7.78 -13.28
N ASN A 72 -8.23 -7.58 -14.04
CA ASN A 72 -8.82 -6.27 -14.28
C ASN A 72 -9.63 -5.78 -13.09
N SER A 73 -9.19 -4.67 -12.49
CA SER A 73 -9.97 -3.97 -11.48
C SER A 73 -9.77 -2.47 -11.49
N THR A 74 -10.75 -1.75 -12.05
CA THR A 74 -10.74 -0.29 -12.08
C THR A 74 -10.81 0.31 -10.67
N ARG A 75 -11.62 -0.28 -9.77
CA ARG A 75 -11.83 0.26 -8.42
C ARG A 75 -10.56 0.19 -7.56
N THR A 76 -9.89 -0.97 -7.56
CA THR A 76 -8.67 -1.14 -6.75
C THR A 76 -7.49 -0.38 -7.36
N ARG A 77 -7.33 -0.39 -8.70
CA ARG A 77 -6.30 0.43 -9.37
C ARG A 77 -6.43 1.91 -9.03
N PHE A 78 -7.65 2.45 -9.17
CA PHE A 78 -7.90 3.86 -8.88
C PHE A 78 -7.69 4.17 -7.39
N SER A 79 -8.11 3.28 -6.49
CA SER A 79 -7.89 3.42 -5.05
C SER A 79 -6.41 3.46 -4.68
N TYR A 80 -5.60 2.53 -5.21
CA TYR A 80 -4.17 2.47 -4.96
C TYR A 80 -3.46 3.72 -5.50
N ALA A 81 -3.78 4.10 -6.73
CA ALA A 81 -3.20 5.30 -7.33
C ALA A 81 -3.56 6.58 -6.58
N SER A 82 -4.80 6.68 -6.07
CA SER A 82 -5.24 7.81 -5.26
C SER A 82 -4.50 7.89 -3.92
N ALA A 83 -4.27 6.76 -3.26
CA ALA A 83 -3.53 6.70 -2.00
C ALA A 83 -2.05 7.09 -2.19
N ALA A 84 -1.39 6.54 -3.21
CA ALA A 84 -0.01 6.87 -3.55
C ALA A 84 0.15 8.38 -3.85
N ASN A 85 -0.73 8.93 -4.69
CA ASN A 85 -0.71 10.36 -5.02
C ASN A 85 -0.94 11.25 -3.79
N MET A 86 -1.88 10.87 -2.90
CA MET A 86 -2.17 11.61 -1.68
C MET A 86 -0.93 11.74 -0.77
N LEU A 87 -0.10 10.70 -0.70
CA LEU A 87 1.13 10.69 0.12
C LEU A 87 2.37 11.26 -0.59
N GLY A 88 2.27 11.53 -1.90
CA GLY A 88 3.34 12.14 -2.70
C GLY A 88 4.10 11.22 -3.64
N LEU A 89 3.70 9.97 -3.76
CA LEU A 89 4.37 8.97 -4.60
C LEU A 89 3.86 9.05 -6.05
N ALA A 90 4.75 8.75 -7.00
CA ALA A 90 4.38 8.53 -8.38
C ALA A 90 4.03 7.05 -8.61
N VAL A 91 2.91 6.79 -9.27
CA VAL A 91 2.43 5.41 -9.51
C VAL A 91 3.05 4.89 -10.80
N GLN A 92 3.68 3.73 -10.74
CA GLN A 92 4.19 3.02 -11.91
C GLN A 92 3.44 1.70 -12.07
N GLU A 93 2.66 1.56 -13.14
CA GLU A 93 1.98 0.30 -13.43
C GLU A 93 2.94 -0.68 -14.13
N LEU A 94 3.05 -1.88 -13.57
CA LEU A 94 3.80 -2.98 -14.17
C LEU A 94 2.81 -3.92 -14.86
N ASP A 95 2.79 -3.87 -16.19
CA ASP A 95 2.01 -4.78 -17.02
C ASP A 95 2.83 -6.05 -17.27
N GLU A 96 2.56 -7.11 -16.51
CA GLU A 96 3.30 -8.38 -16.65
C GLU A 96 3.19 -8.98 -18.05
N LYS A 97 2.09 -8.75 -18.77
CA LYS A 97 1.92 -9.26 -20.15
C LYS A 97 2.88 -8.59 -21.13
N LYS A 98 3.39 -7.41 -20.78
CA LYS A 98 4.43 -6.69 -21.53
C LYS A 98 5.81 -6.80 -20.87
N SER A 99 5.89 -7.43 -19.70
CA SER A 99 7.13 -7.61 -18.94
C SER A 99 7.92 -8.82 -19.44
N GLN A 100 9.22 -8.84 -19.12
CA GLN A 100 10.11 -9.97 -19.41
C GLN A 100 9.78 -11.24 -18.60
N ILE A 101 8.87 -11.17 -17.62
CA ILE A 101 8.23 -12.36 -17.02
C ILE A 101 7.61 -13.25 -18.11
N ALA A 102 6.97 -12.65 -19.13
CA ALA A 102 6.43 -13.40 -20.27
C ALA A 102 7.53 -14.04 -21.16
N HIS A 103 8.78 -13.63 -20.99
CA HIS A 103 9.97 -14.13 -21.70
C HIS A 103 10.84 -15.06 -20.82
N GLY A 104 10.35 -15.46 -19.64
CA GLY A 104 11.00 -16.46 -18.79
C GLY A 104 11.83 -15.89 -17.63
N GLU A 105 11.79 -14.58 -17.38
CA GLU A 105 12.34 -13.99 -16.16
C GLU A 105 11.54 -14.44 -14.93
N THR A 106 12.22 -14.74 -13.83
CA THR A 106 11.55 -15.16 -12.59
C THR A 106 10.89 -13.97 -11.89
N VAL A 107 9.85 -14.24 -11.09
CA VAL A 107 9.16 -13.23 -10.27
C VAL A 107 10.15 -12.49 -9.37
N ARG A 108 11.10 -13.21 -8.78
CA ARG A 108 12.17 -12.67 -7.93
C ARG A 108 13.11 -11.72 -8.68
N GLU A 109 13.47 -12.02 -9.92
CA GLU A 109 14.32 -11.12 -10.73
C GLU A 109 13.59 -9.83 -11.06
N THR A 110 12.31 -9.92 -11.46
CA THR A 110 11.48 -8.73 -11.70
C THR A 110 11.29 -7.92 -10.43
N ALA A 111 11.01 -8.56 -9.28
CA ALA A 111 10.85 -7.92 -7.99
C ALA A 111 12.11 -7.14 -7.58
N ASN A 112 13.30 -7.73 -7.73
CA ASN A 112 14.56 -7.05 -7.46
C ASN A 112 14.77 -5.83 -8.37
N MET A 113 14.46 -5.96 -9.66
CA MET A 113 14.59 -4.87 -10.63
C MET A 113 13.68 -3.68 -10.32
N ILE A 114 12.41 -3.93 -9.95
CA ILE A 114 11.47 -2.85 -9.62
C ILE A 114 11.77 -2.23 -8.25
N SER A 115 12.35 -2.99 -7.32
CA SER A 115 12.60 -2.56 -5.94
C SER A 115 13.64 -1.45 -5.79
N PHE A 116 14.55 -1.27 -6.76
CA PHE A 116 15.64 -0.29 -6.63
C PHE A 116 15.18 1.16 -6.45
N LEU A 117 13.98 1.52 -6.94
CA LEU A 117 13.43 2.87 -6.87
C LEU A 117 11.97 2.90 -6.39
N SER A 118 11.47 1.79 -5.82
CA SER A 118 10.10 1.71 -5.30
C SER A 118 10.06 1.68 -3.79
N ASP A 119 9.19 2.49 -3.21
CA ASP A 119 8.92 2.51 -1.77
C ASP A 119 7.81 1.52 -1.39
N PHE A 120 6.84 1.31 -2.29
CA PHE A 120 5.69 0.43 -2.07
C PHE A 120 5.35 -0.35 -3.33
N ILE A 121 4.90 -1.60 -3.15
CA ILE A 121 4.39 -2.45 -4.22
C ILE A 121 2.97 -2.88 -3.84
N GLY A 122 1.99 -2.55 -4.68
CA GLY A 122 0.61 -3.00 -4.56
C GLY A 122 0.33 -4.13 -5.53
N ILE A 123 0.01 -5.32 -5.02
CA ILE A 123 -0.24 -6.51 -5.84
C ILE A 123 -1.71 -6.90 -5.75
N ARG A 124 -2.31 -7.18 -6.91
CA ARG A 124 -3.60 -7.87 -6.99
C ARG A 124 -3.50 -9.06 -7.93
N ASP A 125 -3.72 -10.24 -7.35
CA ASP A 125 -3.85 -11.49 -8.05
C ASP A 125 -4.94 -12.34 -7.38
N ASP A 126 -6.17 -12.23 -7.91
CA ASP A 126 -7.34 -13.00 -7.49
C ASP A 126 -7.84 -13.96 -8.58
N MET A 127 -7.03 -14.20 -9.62
CA MET A 127 -7.42 -15.04 -10.76
C MET A 127 -7.56 -16.52 -10.37
N PHE A 128 -6.70 -17.00 -9.46
CA PHE A 128 -6.75 -18.36 -8.94
C PHE A 128 -6.59 -18.38 -7.42
N ILE A 129 -7.42 -19.16 -6.74
CA ILE A 129 -7.41 -19.29 -5.28
C ILE A 129 -6.04 -19.85 -4.84
N GLY A 130 -5.35 -19.13 -3.95
CA GLY A 130 -4.07 -19.53 -3.35
C GLY A 130 -2.82 -19.19 -4.16
N GLU A 131 -2.93 -19.00 -5.48
CA GLU A 131 -1.76 -18.68 -6.32
C GLU A 131 -1.29 -17.23 -6.14
N GLY A 132 -2.23 -16.29 -5.98
CA GLY A 132 -1.88 -14.90 -5.75
C GLY A 132 -1.10 -14.66 -4.46
N HIS A 133 -1.43 -15.38 -3.38
CA HIS A 133 -0.69 -15.28 -2.12
C HIS A 133 0.74 -15.83 -2.25
N LYS A 134 0.94 -16.94 -2.97
CA LYS A 134 2.29 -17.45 -3.25
C LYS A 134 3.13 -16.45 -4.03
N TYR A 135 2.52 -15.83 -5.06
CA TYR A 135 3.17 -14.79 -5.83
C TYR A 135 3.57 -13.59 -4.95
N MET A 136 2.68 -13.12 -4.07
CA MET A 136 2.98 -12.01 -3.14
C MET A 136 4.14 -12.32 -2.19
N LEU A 137 4.34 -13.59 -1.80
CA LEU A 137 5.46 -14.02 -0.95
C LEU A 137 6.79 -14.13 -1.71
N GLU A 138 6.76 -14.17 -3.05
CA GLU A 138 7.95 -14.27 -3.89
C GLU A 138 8.50 -12.91 -4.36
N VAL A 139 7.66 -11.88 -4.32
CA VAL A 139 8.00 -10.47 -4.59
C VAL A 139 8.63 -9.85 -3.36
#